data_AF-A0A832GXF6-F1
#
_entry.id   AF-A0A832GXF6-F1
#
_cell.length_a   1.000
_cell.length_b   1.000
_cell.length_c   1.000
_cell.angle_alpha   90.00
_cell.angle_beta   90.00
_cell.angle_gamma   90.00
#
_symmetry.space_group_name_H-M   'P 1'
#
loop_
_entity.id
_entity.type
_entity.pdbx_description
1 polymer ?
#
loop_
_entity_poly.entity_id
_entity_poly.type
_entity_poly.pdbx_seq_one_letter_code
_entity_poly.pdbx_strand_id
1 'polypeptide(L)'
;MSRRERIIELLAAAEEPMDVGQIARELGLDPSEAGSIYEDLEHVARSLRNSNLVLLMQPPVCKSCGYVFRDLKRLRKPSKCPRCRSERIYPPRFIIRPEDERG
;
A
#
# COMPACT_ATOMS: atom_id res chain seq x y z
N MET A 1 9.29 -9.26 17.46
CA MET A 1 8.29 -8.73 16.52
C MET A 1 8.59 -9.21 15.12
N SER A 2 7.60 -9.76 14.44
CA SER A 2 7.73 -10.13 13.02
C SER A 2 7.72 -8.88 12.13
N ARG A 3 8.24 -9.00 10.91
CA ARG A 3 8.20 -7.89 9.92
C ARG A 3 6.78 -7.40 9.65
N ARG A 4 5.80 -8.30 9.67
CA ARG A 4 4.38 -7.99 9.44
C ARG A 4 3.77 -7.22 10.61
N GLU A 5 4.12 -7.57 11.85
CA GLU A 5 3.74 -6.78 13.03
C GLU A 5 4.28 -5.36 12.94
N ARG A 6 5.56 -5.19 12.56
CA ARG A 6 6.16 -3.86 12.37
C ARG A 6 5.45 -3.04 11.28
N ILE A 7 5.03 -3.68 10.18
CA ILE A 7 4.22 -3.03 9.13
C ILE A 7 2.87 -2.58 9.68
N ILE A 8 2.20 -3.41 10.48
CA ILE A 8 0.90 -3.07 11.08
C ILE A 8 1.04 -1.87 11.99
N GLU A 9 2.00 -1.89 12.92
CA GLU A 9 2.24 -0.79 13.86
C GLU A 9 2.56 0.52 13.12
N LEU A 10 3.47 0.46 12.14
CA LEU A 10 3.86 1.61 11.34
C LEU A 10 2.65 2.23 10.62
N LEU A 11 1.86 1.41 9.92
CA LEU A 11 0.74 1.90 9.13
C LEU A 11 -0.46 2.33 9.98
N ALA A 12 -0.62 1.79 11.18
CA ALA A 12 -1.64 2.20 12.13
C ALA A 12 -1.27 3.53 12.81
N ALA A 13 0.01 3.74 13.11
CA ALA A 13 0.52 5.00 13.68
C ALA A 13 0.69 6.13 12.64
N ALA A 14 0.70 5.80 11.34
CA ALA A 14 0.89 6.79 10.29
C ALA A 14 -0.31 7.75 10.16
N GLU A 15 -0.03 9.05 10.14
CA GLU A 15 -1.04 10.09 9.87
C GLU A 15 -1.48 10.09 8.40
N GLU A 16 -0.52 9.90 7.47
CA GLU A 16 -0.77 9.87 6.03
C GLU A 16 -0.46 8.50 5.38
N PRO A 17 -1.11 8.14 4.26
CA PRO A 17 -0.83 6.90 3.56
C PRO A 17 0.57 6.84 2.97
N MET A 18 1.24 5.71 3.15
CA MET A 18 2.64 5.51 2.76
C MET A 18 2.75 4.57 1.56
N ASP A 19 3.63 4.87 0.61
CA ASP A 19 3.99 3.90 -0.42
C ASP A 19 5.00 2.87 0.09
N VAL A 20 5.16 1.75 -0.62
CA VAL A 20 6.08 0.67 -0.20
C VAL A 20 7.53 1.11 -0.06
N GLY A 21 7.97 2.14 -0.79
CA GLY A 21 9.32 2.67 -0.66
C GLY A 21 9.49 3.43 0.65
N GLN A 22 8.48 4.20 1.04
CA GLN A 22 8.43 4.85 2.36
C GLN A 22 8.40 3.79 3.48
N ILE A 23 7.54 2.76 3.36
CA ILE A 23 7.45 1.67 4.35
C ILE A 23 8.80 0.96 4.49
N ALA A 24 9.46 0.62 3.38
CA ALA A 24 10.79 -0.01 3.40
C ALA A 24 11.80 0.85 4.15
N ARG A 25 11.83 2.16 3.85
CA ARG A 25 12.73 3.11 4.49
C ARG A 25 12.51 3.20 6.00
N GLU A 26 11.26 3.33 6.44
CA GLU A 26 10.94 3.39 7.87
C GLU A 26 11.25 2.06 8.60
N LEU A 27 11.18 0.93 7.89
CA LEU A 27 11.55 -0.37 8.45
C LEU A 27 13.07 -0.63 8.44
N GLY A 28 13.86 0.23 7.79
CA GLY A 28 15.30 0.08 7.59
C GLY A 28 15.66 -1.01 6.58
N LEU A 29 14.77 -1.29 5.63
CA LEU A 29 14.96 -2.31 4.59
C LEU A 29 15.64 -1.71 3.36
N ASP A 30 16.37 -2.55 2.63
CA ASP A 30 16.97 -2.14 1.37
C ASP A 30 15.88 -1.86 0.30
N PRO A 31 16.10 -0.89 -0.60
CA PRO A 31 15.15 -0.60 -1.69
C PRO A 31 14.85 -1.82 -2.58
N SER A 32 15.78 -2.76 -2.69
CA SER A 32 15.61 -4.03 -3.40
C SER A 32 14.56 -4.94 -2.74
N GLU A 33 14.37 -4.82 -1.43
CA GLU A 33 13.42 -5.62 -0.65
C GLU A 33 12.01 -5.03 -0.64
N ALA A 34 11.83 -3.77 -1.06
CA ALA A 34 10.53 -3.08 -1.06
C ALA A 34 9.45 -3.84 -1.86
N GLY A 35 9.85 -4.65 -2.85
CA GLY A 35 8.93 -5.51 -3.59
C GLY A 35 8.28 -6.60 -2.73
N SER A 36 8.97 -7.11 -1.72
CA SER A 36 8.46 -8.15 -0.81
C SER A 36 7.41 -7.63 0.18
N ILE A 37 7.39 -6.31 0.43
CA ILE A 37 6.38 -5.65 1.28
C ILE A 37 4.98 -5.82 0.69
N TYR A 38 4.84 -5.89 -0.64
CA TYR A 38 3.54 -6.17 -1.25
C TYR A 38 2.95 -7.50 -0.80
N GLU A 39 3.78 -8.54 -0.64
CA GLU A 39 3.33 -9.85 -0.18
C GLU A 39 2.99 -9.81 1.31
N ASP A 40 3.77 -9.10 2.12
CA ASP A 40 3.40 -8.87 3.52
C ASP A 40 2.08 -8.12 3.66
N LEU A 41 1.83 -7.10 2.85
CA LEU A 41 0.58 -6.34 2.87
C LEU A 41 -0.62 -7.23 2.52
N GLU A 42 -0.46 -8.18 1.59
CA GLU A 42 -1.50 -9.18 1.31
C GLU A 42 -1.76 -10.09 2.53
N HIS A 43 -0.72 -10.49 3.25
CA HIS A 43 -0.86 -11.26 4.48
C HIS A 43 -1.49 -10.44 5.61
N VAL A 44 -1.07 -9.18 5.78
CA VAL A 44 -1.62 -8.24 6.77
C VAL A 44 -3.11 -8.03 6.50
N ALA A 45 -3.51 -7.75 5.26
CA ALA A 45 -4.92 -7.60 4.91
C ALA A 45 -5.77 -8.84 5.27
N ARG A 46 -5.20 -10.04 5.17
CA ARG A 46 -5.87 -11.28 5.58
C ARG A 46 -5.93 -11.43 7.10
N SER A 47 -4.84 -11.12 7.81
CA SER A 47 -4.81 -11.22 9.28
C SER A 47 -5.74 -10.21 9.95
N LEU A 48 -5.88 -9.02 9.37
CA LEU A 48 -6.74 -7.97 9.91
C LEU A 48 -8.24 -8.26 9.78
N ARG A 49 -8.66 -9.24 8.97
CA ARG A 49 -10.09 -9.61 8.80
C ARG A 49 -10.82 -9.99 10.09
N ASN A 50 -10.08 -10.44 11.10
CA ASN A 50 -10.63 -10.82 12.41
C ASN A 50 -10.33 -9.77 13.49
N SER A 51 -9.93 -8.56 13.11
CA SER A 51 -9.57 -7.46 14.01
C SER A 51 -10.42 -6.23 13.71
N ASN A 52 -10.50 -5.28 14.63
CA ASN A 52 -11.16 -3.98 14.42
C ASN A 52 -10.33 -3.01 13.57
N LEU A 53 -9.38 -3.51 12.78
CA LEU A 53 -8.48 -2.70 11.95
C LEU A 53 -8.66 -3.09 10.49
N VAL A 54 -8.60 -2.10 9.61
CA VAL A 54 -8.70 -2.29 8.16
C VAL A 54 -7.48 -1.70 7.45
N LEU A 55 -6.91 -2.46 6.53
CA LEU A 55 -5.90 -1.95 5.61
C LEU A 55 -6.60 -1.24 4.45
N LEU A 56 -6.41 0.07 4.36
CA LEU A 56 -6.90 0.90 3.27
C LEU A 56 -5.78 1.10 2.25
N MET A 57 -6.12 0.97 0.97
CA MET A 57 -5.22 1.26 -0.14
C MET A 57 -5.74 2.48 -0.91
N GLN A 58 -4.89 3.49 -1.08
CA GLN A 58 -5.07 4.49 -2.12
C GLN A 58 -4.55 3.93 -3.46
N PRO A 59 -5.41 3.80 -4.47
CA PRO A 59 -5.02 3.22 -5.74
C PRO A 59 -3.97 4.09 -6.45
N PRO A 60 -3.10 3.46 -7.26
CA PRO A 60 -2.20 4.18 -8.15
C PRO A 60 -2.96 5.15 -9.05
N VAL A 61 -2.32 6.28 -9.37
CA VAL A 61 -2.88 7.30 -10.26
C VAL A 61 -1.86 7.67 -11.33
N CYS A 62 -2.29 7.73 -12.59
CA CYS A 62 -1.43 8.21 -13.66
C CYS A 62 -1.20 9.72 -13.53
N LYS A 63 0.07 10.14 -13.44
CA LYS A 63 0.45 11.55 -13.36
C LYS A 63 0.10 12.34 -14.61
N SER A 64 0.04 11.67 -15.76
CA SER A 64 -0.16 12.33 -17.05
C SER A 64 -1.62 12.58 -17.41
N CYS A 65 -2.54 11.72 -16.97
CA CYS A 65 -3.96 11.82 -17.37
C CYS A 65 -4.95 11.66 -16.22
N GLY A 66 -4.49 11.46 -14.98
CA GLY A 66 -5.36 11.29 -13.81
C GLY A 66 -6.08 9.95 -13.73
N TYR A 67 -5.78 8.98 -14.62
CA TYR A 67 -6.41 7.66 -14.56
C TYR A 67 -6.12 6.95 -13.25
N VAL A 68 -7.18 6.56 -12.53
CA VAL A 68 -7.12 5.84 -11.25
C VAL A 68 -7.24 4.34 -11.49
N PHE A 69 -6.27 3.57 -11.01
CA PHE A 69 -6.22 2.12 -11.19
C PHE A 69 -7.02 1.42 -10.09
N ARG A 70 -8.34 1.31 -10.28
CA ARG A 70 -9.27 0.70 -9.30
C ARG A 70 -9.27 -0.83 -9.33
N ASP A 71 -9.14 -1.44 -10.51
CA ASP A 71 -9.26 -2.90 -10.69
C ASP A 71 -7.92 -3.65 -10.65
N LEU A 72 -7.06 -3.28 -9.69
CA LEU A 72 -5.77 -3.93 -9.55
C LEU A 72 -5.94 -5.34 -8.96
N LYS A 73 -5.76 -6.36 -9.79
CA LYS A 73 -5.72 -7.77 -9.35
C LYS A 73 -4.59 -8.07 -8.35
N ARG A 74 -3.57 -7.21 -8.28
CA ARG A 74 -2.41 -7.33 -7.39
C ARG A 74 -2.09 -5.96 -6.81
N LEU A 75 -1.59 -5.90 -5.58
CA LEU A 75 -1.22 -4.65 -4.91
C LEU A 75 -0.03 -3.91 -5.57
N ARG A 76 0.44 -4.30 -6.75
CA ARG A 76 1.67 -3.80 -7.37
C ARG A 76 1.42 -2.60 -8.27
N LYS A 77 2.45 -1.75 -8.41
CA LYS A 77 2.45 -0.60 -9.34
C LYS A 77 2.39 -1.10 -10.81
N PRO A 78 1.41 -0.66 -11.60
CA PRO A 78 1.38 -0.95 -13.03
C PRO A 78 2.50 -0.20 -13.75
N SER A 79 3.11 -0.83 -14.76
CA SER A 79 4.23 -0.22 -15.50
C SER A 79 3.78 0.88 -16.47
N LYS A 80 2.54 0.83 -16.96
CA LYS A 80 2.05 1.72 -18.02
C LYS A 80 0.56 2.04 -17.89
N CYS A 81 0.19 3.27 -18.20
CA CYS A 81 -1.22 3.70 -18.20
C CYS A 81 -1.97 3.18 -19.43
N PRO A 82 -3.14 2.53 -19.26
CA PRO A 82 -3.92 2.03 -20.40
C PRO A 82 -4.55 3.15 -21.23
N ARG A 83 -4.79 4.33 -20.65
CA ARG A 83 -5.40 5.49 -21.33
C ARG A 83 -4.40 6.27 -22.18
N CYS A 84 -3.30 6.71 -21.57
CA CYS A 84 -2.36 7.65 -22.19
C CYS A 84 -0.97 7.05 -22.46
N ARG A 85 -0.75 5.77 -22.13
CA ARG A 85 0.53 5.07 -22.32
C ARG A 85 1.72 5.65 -21.53
N SER A 86 1.49 6.58 -20.61
CA SER A 86 2.53 7.11 -19.73
C SER A 86 2.97 6.09 -18.68
N GLU A 87 4.26 6.11 -18.36
CA GLU A 87 4.89 5.32 -17.29
C GLU A 87 4.98 6.10 -15.97
N ARG A 88 4.63 7.40 -16.01
CA ARG A 88 4.59 8.27 -14.82
C ARG A 88 3.33 7.95 -14.02
N ILE A 89 3.44 7.02 -13.09
CA ILE A 89 2.36 6.54 -12.23
C ILE A 89 2.75 6.73 -10.77
N TYR A 90 1.88 7.37 -9.99
CA TYR A 90 2.00 7.40 -8.52
C TYR A 90 1.82 5.97 -7.99
N PRO A 91 2.71 5.49 -7.10
CA PRO A 91 2.60 4.16 -6.52
C PRO A 91 1.32 4.04 -5.67
N PRO A 92 0.86 2.81 -5.40
CA PRO A 92 -0.18 2.59 -4.41
C PRO A 92 0.33 3.02 -3.04
N ARG A 93 -0.55 3.60 -2.22
CA ARG A 93 -0.26 3.96 -0.83
C ARG A 93 -1.17 3.21 0.11
N PHE A 94 -0.68 2.92 1.30
CA PHE A 94 -1.33 2.06 2.28
C PHE A 94 -1.39 2.74 3.63
N ILE A 95 -2.46 2.47 4.36
CA ILE A 95 -2.67 2.96 5.72
C ILE A 95 -3.59 2.03 6.48
N ILE A 96 -3.42 1.89 7.79
CA ILE A 96 -4.33 1.11 8.63
C ILE A 96 -5.15 2.07 9.47
N ARG A 97 -6.46 1.81 9.54
CA ARG A 97 -7.40 2.55 10.36
C ARG A 97 -8.32 1.61 11.12
N PRO A 98 -8.88 2.03 12.26
CA PRO A 98 -9.97 1.30 12.90
C PRO A 98 -11.16 1.12 11.96
N GLU A 99 -11.78 -0.06 11.97
CA GLU A 99 -12.96 -0.36 11.14
C GLU A 99 -14.17 0.52 11.52
N ASP A 100 -14.21 0.92 12.78
CA ASP A 100 -15.20 1.76 13.46
C ASP A 100 -15.21 3.22 12.97
N GLU A 101 -14.16 3.71 12.28
CA GLU A 101 -14.17 5.01 11.59
C GLU A 101 -14.92 4.99 10.24
N ARG A 102 -15.50 3.85 9.85
CA ARG A 102 -16.43 3.76 8.70
C ARG A 102 -17.90 3.98 9.08
N GLY A 103 -18.20 4.22 10.37
CA GLY A 103 -19.54 4.48 10.91
C GLY A 103 -19.97 5.93 10.80
#